data_AF-A0A0M0K113-F1
#
_entry.id   AF-A0A0M0K113-F1
#
_cell.length_a   1.000
_cell.length_b   1.000
_cell.length_c   1.000
_cell.angle_alpha   90.00
_cell.angle_beta   90.00
_cell.angle_gamma   90.00
#
_symmetry.space_group_name_H-M   'P 1'
#
loop_
_entity.id
_entity.type
_entity.pdbx_description
1 polymer ?
#
loop_
_entity_poly.entity_id
_entity_poly.type
_entity_poly.pdbx_seq_one_letter_code
_entity_poly.pdbx_strand_id
1 'polypeptide(L)'
;MALVGRRKVGEGRAEGEERGSDVGRGSDDGLGEASSDVWGTAAAGQSLTTPAAPSPCASATAAAATAAVVAWLVDRETIIASSKHRSSVAAAAVAMSQVEHFTFQLLSKPQLLEILSEIGVSVVEDDLANPVDWKVKQIFEKLIEKILNKSREDYAQVDFYAAERLENPELHDDSVPMINFYKLCQKLLATAGDVVPGTSEVDFGLHDLCRPDKKRLRQHLSAVGNFVMFMGDKEGTFIEMAERTGLLREQKEKLEAECARLEKLRKELLERREAEKPLAAQLEAENANTEVVLSQLWEQENQLHPKKKEAKRQKEEAADALMEVKLHLQNAAEERDALRVQVVPDSRKLKHDLAALQSGVQAARADVRTLELQRAQHATQVETLERAETALDEALSVQVECEAEQARVKETQRQLRECTERATRTDAEKAETQHQMRAFTKRIESERARLERAREQQAKQLADQQSAHEDARRRWSALESERSHSALQLDESGAKLRDVRERLHRGKMDHETIVQQMVQQQNQLAGQVRAYHQDLLAAMRQVKHSQQVQALAVA
;
A
#
# COMPACT_ATOMS: atom_id res chain seq x y z
N MET A 1 -10.11 90.39 18.67
CA MET A 1 -10.75 89.45 17.72
C MET A 1 -10.70 88.05 18.33
N ALA A 2 -11.88 87.41 18.48
CA ALA A 2 -12.19 85.97 18.45
C ALA A 2 -11.13 84.95 18.91
N LEU A 3 -11.40 83.84 19.62
CA LEU A 3 -12.55 83.17 20.24
C LEU A 3 -11.95 81.83 20.75
N VAL A 4 -12.45 81.27 21.87
CA VAL A 4 -12.31 79.85 22.30
C VAL A 4 -10.88 79.40 22.71
N GLY A 5 -10.63 78.61 23.76
CA GLY A 5 -11.47 77.90 24.71
C GLY A 5 -10.61 77.18 25.77
N ARG A 6 -11.17 77.17 26.99
CA ARG A 6 -11.05 76.20 28.11
C ARG A 6 -9.78 75.34 28.33
N ARG A 7 -9.11 75.69 29.44
CA ARG A 7 -8.61 74.86 30.57
C ARG A 7 -8.78 73.32 30.49
N LYS A 8 -7.70 72.61 30.83
CA LYS A 8 -7.65 71.63 31.93
C LYS A 8 -6.22 71.40 32.43
N VAL A 9 -6.04 71.51 33.75
CA VAL A 9 -4.83 71.19 34.53
C VAL A 9 -5.02 69.80 35.11
N GLY A 10 -3.96 68.99 35.15
CA GLY A 10 -3.95 67.67 35.78
C GLY A 10 -2.54 67.22 36.12
N GLU A 11 -2.16 67.44 37.39
CA GLU A 11 -1.07 66.74 38.11
C GLU A 11 -1.68 65.63 38.99
N GLY A 12 -0.88 64.61 39.33
CA GLY A 12 -1.16 63.59 40.37
C GLY A 12 -1.02 62.17 39.81
N ARG A 13 0.03 61.39 40.09
CA ARG A 13 0.57 60.82 41.35
C ARG A 13 -0.22 59.58 41.82
N ALA A 14 0.56 58.55 42.15
CA ALA A 14 0.21 57.18 42.52
C ALA A 14 -0.36 57.02 43.95
N GLU A 15 -0.59 55.75 44.35
CA GLU A 15 -1.22 55.20 45.57
C GLU A 15 -2.73 54.91 45.36
N GLY A 16 -3.36 53.81 45.78
CA GLY A 16 -3.02 52.66 46.63
C GLY A 16 -4.34 52.08 47.19
N GLU A 17 -4.47 50.75 47.18
CA GLU A 17 -5.17 49.89 48.18
C GLU A 17 -6.70 49.90 48.48
N GLU A 18 -7.19 48.65 48.66
CA GLU A 18 -8.19 48.10 49.61
C GLU A 18 -9.72 47.97 49.33
N ARG A 19 -10.13 46.68 49.23
CA ARG A 19 -11.13 45.87 50.00
C ARG A 19 -12.64 46.18 50.05
N GLY A 20 -13.42 45.09 50.02
CA GLY A 20 -14.67 44.86 50.78
C GLY A 20 -15.82 44.27 49.96
N SER A 21 -15.99 42.94 49.85
CA SER A 21 -16.83 42.03 50.68
C SER A 21 -18.34 42.38 50.77
N ASP A 22 -19.22 41.48 50.30
CA ASP A 22 -20.48 41.23 51.00
C ASP A 22 -21.04 39.80 50.80
N VAL A 23 -21.70 39.32 51.86
CA VAL A 23 -22.11 37.94 52.16
C VAL A 23 -23.63 37.83 52.07
N GLY A 24 -24.15 36.80 51.39
CA GLY A 24 -25.57 36.42 51.41
C GLY A 24 -25.76 35.00 51.96
N ARG A 25 -26.41 34.91 53.13
CA ARG A 25 -26.84 33.67 53.78
C ARG A 25 -28.09 33.08 53.11
N GLY A 26 -28.19 31.75 53.08
CA GLY A 26 -29.44 31.02 52.83
C GLY A 26 -29.36 29.59 53.38
N SER A 27 -30.14 29.33 54.42
CA SER A 27 -30.37 28.04 55.06
C SER A 27 -31.33 27.17 54.23
N ASP A 28 -31.15 25.85 54.22
CA ASP A 28 -32.13 24.85 54.69
C ASP A 28 -31.82 23.43 54.18
N ASP A 29 -31.55 22.55 55.14
CA ASP A 29 -32.13 21.22 55.40
C ASP A 29 -32.37 20.22 54.26
N GLY A 30 -31.76 19.03 54.44
CA GLY A 30 -32.07 17.83 53.69
C GLY A 30 -31.25 16.62 54.14
N LEU A 31 -31.59 16.10 55.31
CA LEU A 31 -31.03 14.91 55.96
C LEU A 31 -31.09 13.64 55.08
N GLY A 32 -30.06 12.81 55.17
CA GLY A 32 -30.04 11.44 54.64
C GLY A 32 -28.83 10.65 55.15
N GLU A 33 -29.04 9.93 56.24
CA GLU A 33 -28.08 9.10 56.99
C GLU A 33 -27.52 7.88 56.24
N ALA A 34 -26.55 7.23 56.91
CA ALA A 34 -26.00 5.88 56.72
C ALA A 34 -24.78 5.79 55.79
N SER A 35 -23.67 5.14 56.15
CA SER A 35 -23.27 4.44 57.37
C SER A 35 -21.76 4.26 57.27
N SER A 36 -21.11 4.22 58.43
CA SER A 36 -19.73 3.78 58.58
C SER A 36 -19.50 2.38 58.03
N ASP A 37 -18.25 2.14 57.62
CA ASP A 37 -17.41 0.96 57.89
C ASP A 37 -16.49 0.72 56.68
N VAL A 38 -15.27 0.19 56.74
CA VAL A 38 -14.30 -0.13 57.79
C VAL A 38 -12.97 -0.27 57.02
N TRP A 39 -11.84 0.13 57.61
CA TRP A 39 -10.53 -0.23 57.10
C TRP A 39 -10.27 -1.73 57.30
N GLY A 40 -9.88 -2.44 56.24
CA GLY A 40 -9.56 -3.87 56.29
C GLY A 40 -8.64 -4.31 55.15
N THR A 41 -7.35 -4.36 55.47
CA THR A 41 -6.25 -4.94 54.70
C THR A 41 -6.47 -6.38 54.25
N ALA A 42 -6.13 -6.71 52.99
CA ALA A 42 -5.60 -8.02 52.62
C ALA A 42 -4.81 -7.99 51.29
N ALA A 43 -3.55 -8.41 51.42
CA ALA A 43 -2.54 -8.76 50.43
C ALA A 43 -2.99 -9.32 49.06
N ALA A 44 -2.29 -8.87 48.01
CA ALA A 44 -1.72 -9.76 47.00
C ALA A 44 -0.48 -9.07 46.39
N GLY A 45 0.70 -9.47 46.83
CA GLY A 45 1.95 -9.10 46.18
C GLY A 45 2.10 -9.84 44.86
N GLN A 46 2.60 -9.14 43.84
CA GLN A 46 3.44 -9.74 42.82
C GLN A 46 4.40 -8.70 42.28
N SER A 47 5.66 -8.98 42.55
CA SER A 47 6.87 -8.24 42.25
C SER A 47 7.12 -8.10 40.75
N LEU A 48 7.36 -6.85 40.34
CA LEU A 48 8.10 -6.50 39.14
C LEU A 48 9.46 -7.19 39.15
N THR A 49 9.67 -8.09 38.18
CA THR A 49 10.99 -8.49 37.73
C THR A 49 11.05 -8.24 36.23
N THR A 50 12.00 -7.40 35.85
CA THR A 50 12.47 -7.22 34.48
C THR A 50 12.89 -8.57 33.89
N PRO A 51 12.70 -8.77 32.59
CA PRO A 51 13.84 -9.28 31.85
C PRO A 51 14.06 -8.59 30.50
N ALA A 52 15.33 -8.25 30.30
CA ALA A 52 16.16 -8.52 29.14
C ALA A 52 15.48 -8.75 27.77
N ALA A 53 15.98 -7.97 26.81
CA ALA A 53 15.81 -8.14 25.38
C ALA A 53 16.10 -9.57 24.88
N PRO A 54 15.41 -9.96 23.80
CA PRO A 54 16.04 -10.74 22.76
C PRO A 54 15.79 -10.13 21.36
N SER A 55 16.88 -9.86 20.64
CA SER A 55 16.92 -10.07 19.18
C SER A 55 16.68 -11.57 18.93
N PRO A 56 15.87 -12.01 17.94
CA PRO A 56 16.29 -11.94 16.53
C PRO A 56 15.12 -11.81 15.52
N CYS A 57 15.24 -10.97 14.50
CA CYS A 57 14.37 -11.07 13.31
C CYS A 57 15.14 -10.68 12.05
N ALA A 58 16.09 -11.53 11.68
CA ALA A 58 16.80 -11.50 10.41
C ALA A 58 17.01 -12.95 9.93
N SER A 59 15.91 -13.67 9.72
CA SER A 59 15.97 -15.00 9.05
C SER A 59 14.64 -15.49 8.47
N ALA A 60 13.50 -14.83 8.72
CA ALA A 60 12.20 -15.30 8.21
C ALA A 60 11.88 -14.90 6.77
N THR A 61 12.54 -13.90 6.20
CA THR A 61 12.29 -13.41 4.83
C THR A 61 13.13 -14.11 3.75
N ALA A 62 14.14 -14.89 4.12
CA ALA A 62 14.97 -15.65 3.17
C ALA A 62 14.40 -17.06 2.85
N ALA A 63 13.63 -17.64 3.77
CA ALA A 63 13.01 -18.97 3.59
C ALA A 63 11.72 -18.95 2.74
N ALA A 64 10.99 -17.83 2.73
CA ALA A 64 9.79 -17.69 1.91
C ALA A 64 10.11 -17.49 0.41
N ALA A 65 11.27 -16.91 0.09
CA ALA A 65 11.72 -16.72 -1.29
C ALA A 65 12.25 -18.02 -1.92
N THR A 66 12.85 -18.92 -1.11
CA THR A 66 13.33 -20.23 -1.57
C THR A 66 12.21 -21.27 -1.71
N ALA A 67 11.15 -21.18 -0.90
CA ALA A 67 9.96 -22.03 -1.05
C ALA A 67 9.14 -21.70 -2.32
N ALA A 68 9.11 -20.44 -2.75
CA ALA A 68 8.40 -20.03 -3.97
C ALA A 68 9.10 -20.53 -5.26
N VAL A 69 10.44 -20.64 -5.26
CA VAL A 69 11.21 -21.13 -6.40
C VAL A 69 11.10 -22.66 -6.53
N VAL A 70 11.03 -23.39 -5.41
CA VAL A 70 10.84 -24.85 -5.43
C VAL A 70 9.39 -25.23 -5.80
N ALA A 71 8.39 -24.42 -5.41
CA ALA A 71 7.01 -24.62 -5.84
C ALA A 71 6.79 -24.34 -7.35
N TRP A 72 7.56 -23.42 -7.93
CA TRP A 72 7.52 -23.13 -9.37
C TRP A 72 8.20 -24.21 -10.24
N LEU A 73 9.19 -24.92 -9.69
CA LEU A 73 9.90 -25.99 -10.38
C LEU A 73 9.13 -27.33 -10.44
N VAL A 74 8.12 -27.51 -9.59
CA VAL A 74 7.28 -28.73 -9.57
C VAL A 74 6.10 -28.64 -10.56
N ASP A 75 5.76 -27.45 -11.06
CA ASP A 75 4.64 -27.27 -12.01
C ASP A 75 5.06 -27.44 -13.49
N ARG A 76 6.25 -28.00 -13.74
CA ARG A 76 6.85 -28.17 -15.08
C ARG A 76 6.42 -29.45 -15.81
N GLU A 77 5.45 -30.20 -15.29
CA GLU A 77 4.88 -31.38 -15.97
C GLU A 77 3.42 -31.22 -16.46
N THR A 78 2.80 -30.06 -16.27
CA THR A 78 1.33 -29.91 -16.49
C THR A 78 0.90 -28.82 -17.47
N ILE A 79 1.81 -28.27 -18.27
CA ILE A 79 1.44 -27.29 -19.32
C ILE A 79 2.08 -27.67 -20.68
N ILE A 80 1.65 -28.81 -21.21
CA ILE A 80 1.63 -29.06 -22.67
C ILE A 80 0.16 -29.08 -23.09
N ALA A 81 -0.49 -27.91 -23.08
CA ALA A 81 -1.78 -27.74 -23.72
C ALA A 81 -2.03 -26.26 -24.02
N SER A 82 -1.97 -25.93 -25.32
CA SER A 82 -2.51 -24.74 -25.99
C SER A 82 -1.49 -23.70 -26.44
N SER A 83 -1.14 -23.74 -27.72
CA SER A 83 -1.69 -22.76 -28.67
C SER A 83 -1.23 -23.07 -30.10
N LYS A 84 -2.09 -22.68 -31.04
CA LYS A 84 -2.12 -23.10 -32.44
C LYS A 84 -1.03 -22.43 -33.27
N HIS A 85 -0.01 -23.20 -33.67
CA HIS A 85 0.69 -23.06 -34.97
C HIS A 85 1.47 -24.33 -35.31
N ARG A 86 0.77 -25.48 -35.31
CA ARG A 86 1.28 -26.73 -35.90
C ARG A 86 0.41 -27.14 -37.07
N SER A 87 0.62 -26.52 -38.22
CA SER A 87 0.20 -27.08 -39.50
C SER A 87 1.16 -26.65 -40.62
N SER A 88 2.42 -27.07 -40.54
CA SER A 88 3.26 -27.30 -41.72
C SER A 88 4.56 -28.06 -41.43
N VAL A 89 4.96 -28.24 -40.17
CA VAL A 89 6.31 -28.77 -39.83
C VAL A 89 6.34 -30.28 -39.55
N ALA A 90 5.22 -31.00 -39.66
CA ALA A 90 5.17 -32.44 -39.35
C ALA A 90 5.67 -33.38 -40.47
N ALA A 91 6.18 -32.86 -41.59
CA ALA A 91 6.50 -33.66 -42.78
C ALA A 91 8.00 -33.79 -43.13
N ALA A 92 8.91 -33.53 -42.19
CA ALA A 92 10.36 -33.60 -42.46
C ALA A 92 11.15 -34.38 -41.39
N ALA A 93 10.58 -35.47 -40.87
CA ALA A 93 11.23 -36.32 -39.87
C ALA A 93 11.51 -37.73 -40.40
N VAL A 94 12.23 -37.87 -41.52
CA VAL A 94 12.98 -39.10 -41.87
C VAL A 94 14.21 -38.73 -42.71
N ALA A 95 15.38 -38.55 -42.09
CA ALA A 95 16.71 -38.80 -42.67
C ALA A 95 17.74 -38.91 -41.54
N MET A 96 18.50 -40.01 -41.51
CA MET A 96 19.29 -40.50 -40.38
C MET A 96 20.68 -39.87 -40.23
N SER A 97 21.17 -39.85 -38.97
CA SER A 97 22.55 -40.15 -38.51
C SER A 97 23.22 -39.06 -37.66
N GLN A 98 23.70 -39.46 -36.48
CA GLN A 98 24.35 -38.73 -35.38
C GLN A 98 23.38 -37.98 -34.45
N VAL A 99 23.01 -38.65 -33.35
CA VAL A 99 22.29 -38.01 -32.24
C VAL A 99 23.31 -37.23 -31.40
N GLU A 100 23.57 -36.00 -31.81
CA GLU A 100 24.20 -35.01 -30.94
C GLU A 100 23.10 -34.49 -30.01
N HIS A 101 23.14 -34.92 -28.74
CA HIS A 101 22.18 -34.48 -27.72
C HIS A 101 22.49 -33.03 -27.28
N PHE A 102 22.08 -32.06 -28.09
CA PHE A 102 22.08 -30.65 -27.69
C PHE A 102 20.89 -30.35 -26.78
N THR A 103 21.10 -29.45 -25.80
CA THR A 103 20.02 -28.97 -24.91
C THR A 103 19.02 -28.04 -25.62
N PHE A 104 19.33 -27.64 -26.84
CA PHE A 104 18.58 -26.69 -27.67
C PHE A 104 18.34 -27.24 -29.08
N GLN A 105 17.37 -26.65 -29.79
CA GLN A 105 17.02 -27.08 -31.16
C GLN A 105 17.99 -26.48 -32.18
N LEU A 106 18.47 -27.29 -33.13
CA LEU A 106 19.31 -26.78 -34.21
C LEU A 106 18.44 -26.03 -35.22
N LEU A 107 18.67 -24.74 -35.38
CA LEU A 107 17.86 -23.87 -36.23
C LEU A 107 18.30 -23.97 -37.70
N SER A 108 17.32 -23.88 -38.60
CA SER A 108 17.63 -23.83 -40.04
C SER A 108 18.27 -22.48 -40.41
N LYS A 109 19.07 -22.45 -41.49
CA LYS A 109 19.70 -21.21 -41.98
C LYS A 109 18.71 -20.04 -42.14
N PRO A 110 17.53 -20.19 -42.78
CA PRO A 110 16.60 -19.07 -42.93
C PRO A 110 16.06 -18.59 -41.58
N GLN A 111 15.76 -19.50 -40.64
CA GLN A 111 15.32 -19.12 -39.30
C GLN A 111 16.39 -18.36 -38.51
N LEU A 112 17.66 -18.77 -38.64
CA LEU A 112 18.77 -18.04 -38.01
C LEU A 112 18.91 -16.63 -38.55
N LEU A 113 18.78 -16.45 -39.87
CA LEU A 113 18.86 -15.13 -40.50
C LEU A 113 17.73 -14.20 -40.03
N GLU A 114 16.51 -14.74 -39.92
CA GLU A 114 15.35 -14.01 -39.41
C GLU A 114 15.59 -13.53 -37.97
N ILE A 115 15.91 -14.45 -37.05
CA ILE A 115 16.14 -14.13 -35.63
C ILE A 115 17.32 -13.17 -35.45
N LEU A 116 18.43 -13.38 -36.16
CA LEU A 116 19.60 -12.49 -36.07
C LEU A 116 19.28 -11.09 -36.60
N SER A 117 18.46 -10.99 -37.65
CA SER A 117 18.01 -9.69 -38.19
C SER A 117 17.09 -8.94 -37.23
N GLU A 118 16.21 -9.64 -36.51
CA GLU A 118 15.31 -9.06 -35.50
C GLU A 118 16.07 -8.39 -34.34
N ILE A 119 17.20 -8.99 -33.92
CA ILE A 119 18.09 -8.43 -32.88
C ILE A 119 18.96 -7.29 -33.44
N GLY A 120 18.94 -7.07 -34.76
CA GLY A 120 19.74 -6.06 -35.44
C GLY A 120 21.17 -6.52 -35.79
N VAL A 121 21.41 -7.82 -35.91
CA VAL A 121 22.68 -8.39 -36.38
C VAL A 121 22.58 -8.68 -37.88
N SER A 122 23.33 -7.93 -38.69
CA SER A 122 23.30 -8.07 -40.15
C SER A 122 24.14 -9.26 -40.63
N VAL A 123 23.45 -10.36 -40.96
CA VAL A 123 24.02 -11.61 -41.48
C VAL A 123 23.33 -11.96 -42.80
N VAL A 124 24.11 -12.38 -43.79
CA VAL A 124 23.62 -12.89 -45.10
C VAL A 124 23.83 -14.40 -45.15
N GLU A 125 23.07 -15.10 -46.00
CA GLU A 125 23.18 -16.56 -46.13
C GLU A 125 24.61 -17.05 -46.49
N ASP A 126 25.36 -16.25 -47.26
CA ASP A 126 26.75 -16.55 -47.62
C ASP A 126 27.68 -16.51 -46.40
N ASP A 127 27.44 -15.62 -45.43
CA ASP A 127 28.23 -15.53 -44.19
C ASP A 127 28.12 -16.82 -43.34
N LEU A 128 27.00 -17.55 -43.48
CA LEU A 128 26.77 -18.83 -42.80
C LEU A 128 27.22 -20.03 -43.65
N ALA A 129 27.24 -19.89 -44.98
CA ALA A 129 27.70 -20.93 -45.90
C ALA A 129 29.23 -21.00 -45.97
N ASN A 130 29.87 -19.83 -46.00
CA ASN A 130 31.30 -19.59 -46.14
C ASN A 130 31.78 -18.61 -45.06
N PRO A 131 31.88 -19.06 -43.79
CA PRO A 131 32.19 -18.16 -42.69
C PRO A 131 33.62 -17.61 -42.80
N VAL A 132 33.75 -16.28 -42.69
CA VAL A 132 35.02 -15.57 -42.70
C VAL A 132 35.33 -15.01 -41.32
N ASP A 133 36.56 -15.17 -40.84
CA ASP A 133 37.00 -14.82 -39.47
C ASP A 133 36.53 -13.44 -39.00
N TRP A 134 36.75 -12.40 -39.81
CA TRP A 134 36.41 -11.02 -39.44
C TRP A 134 34.90 -10.82 -39.31
N LYS A 135 34.10 -11.50 -40.15
CA LYS A 135 32.65 -11.39 -40.15
C LYS A 135 32.05 -12.14 -38.96
N VAL A 136 32.59 -13.33 -38.63
CA VAL A 136 32.20 -14.09 -37.44
C VAL A 136 32.50 -13.32 -36.17
N LYS A 137 33.67 -12.67 -36.06
CA LYS A 137 34.01 -11.80 -34.94
C LYS A 137 33.02 -10.64 -34.81
N GLN A 138 32.64 -9.98 -35.90
CA GLN A 138 31.64 -8.91 -35.88
C GLN A 138 30.26 -9.41 -35.43
N ILE A 139 29.84 -10.60 -35.85
CA ILE A 139 28.57 -11.21 -35.43
C ILE A 139 28.57 -11.43 -33.91
N PHE A 140 29.60 -12.07 -33.36
CA PHE A 140 29.70 -12.28 -31.92
C PHE A 140 29.86 -10.99 -31.12
N GLU A 141 30.59 -10.00 -31.64
CA GLU A 141 30.71 -8.67 -31.03
C GLU A 141 29.34 -8.00 -30.90
N LYS A 142 28.53 -8.03 -31.97
CA LYS A 142 27.16 -7.49 -31.94
C LYS A 142 26.24 -8.27 -31.00
N LEU A 143 26.37 -9.60 -30.95
CA LEU A 143 25.59 -10.42 -30.02
C LEU A 143 25.97 -10.14 -28.55
N ILE A 144 27.26 -9.97 -28.25
CA ILE A 144 27.74 -9.59 -26.91
C ILE A 144 27.21 -8.19 -26.53
N GLU A 145 27.26 -7.23 -27.45
CA GLU A 145 26.74 -5.88 -27.24
C GLU A 145 25.24 -5.91 -26.92
N LYS A 146 24.45 -6.70 -27.66
CA LYS A 146 22.99 -6.75 -27.50
C LYS A 146 22.52 -7.57 -26.30
N ILE A 147 23.20 -8.69 -26.01
CA ILE A 147 22.74 -9.65 -25.00
C ILE A 147 23.44 -9.44 -23.65
N LEU A 148 24.75 -9.21 -23.65
CA LEU A 148 25.51 -9.01 -22.41
C LEU A 148 25.67 -7.53 -22.04
N ASN A 149 25.23 -6.61 -22.92
CA ASN A 149 25.37 -5.17 -22.76
C ASN A 149 26.83 -4.76 -22.48
N LYS A 150 27.75 -5.36 -23.23
CA LYS A 150 29.20 -5.11 -23.17
C LYS A 150 29.70 -4.62 -24.53
N SER A 151 30.26 -3.42 -24.53
CA SER A 151 30.86 -2.78 -25.70
C SER A 151 32.30 -3.24 -25.92
N ARG A 152 32.88 -2.89 -27.07
CA ARG A 152 34.30 -3.13 -27.35
C ARG A 152 35.23 -2.46 -26.34
N GLU A 153 34.85 -1.30 -25.84
CA GLU A 153 35.62 -0.54 -24.85
C GLU A 153 35.70 -1.31 -23.52
N ASP A 154 34.62 -2.00 -23.13
CA ASP A 154 34.55 -2.74 -21.86
C ASP A 154 35.53 -3.92 -21.79
N TYR A 155 35.87 -4.56 -22.92
CA TYR A 155 36.79 -5.69 -22.96
C TYR A 155 38.14 -5.39 -23.57
N ALA A 156 38.28 -4.24 -24.24
CA ALA A 156 39.57 -3.71 -24.65
C ALA A 156 40.39 -3.20 -23.46
N GLN A 157 39.73 -2.79 -22.37
CA GLN A 157 40.42 -2.36 -21.15
C GLN A 157 41.05 -3.55 -20.41
N VAL A 158 42.33 -3.43 -20.08
CA VAL A 158 43.04 -4.38 -19.21
C VAL A 158 42.65 -4.08 -17.76
N ASP A 159 42.29 -5.11 -17.00
CA ASP A 159 42.09 -4.99 -15.55
C ASP A 159 43.40 -4.48 -14.91
N PHE A 160 43.32 -3.40 -14.12
CA PHE A 160 44.47 -2.77 -13.47
C PHE A 160 45.32 -3.79 -12.70
N TYR A 161 44.68 -4.78 -12.06
CA TYR A 161 45.36 -5.84 -11.32
C TYR A 161 46.10 -6.85 -12.19
N ALA A 162 45.66 -7.02 -13.44
CA ALA A 162 46.32 -7.86 -14.44
C ALA A 162 47.45 -7.10 -15.16
N ALA A 163 47.27 -5.79 -15.40
CA ALA A 163 48.29 -4.92 -15.97
C ALA A 163 49.55 -4.84 -15.08
N GLU A 164 49.38 -4.79 -13.75
CA GLU A 164 50.51 -4.80 -12.78
C GLU A 164 51.32 -6.11 -12.76
N ARG A 165 50.76 -7.21 -13.28
CA ARG A 165 51.41 -8.54 -13.31
C ARG A 165 52.08 -8.85 -14.64
N LEU A 166 51.82 -8.05 -15.67
CA LEU A 166 52.44 -8.20 -16.97
C LEU A 166 53.76 -7.42 -16.96
N GLU A 167 54.88 -8.11 -17.20
CA GLU A 167 56.21 -7.49 -17.24
C GLU A 167 56.31 -6.42 -18.35
N ASN A 168 55.55 -6.57 -19.45
CA ASN A 168 55.46 -5.62 -20.56
C ASN A 168 54.01 -5.50 -21.09
N PRO A 169 53.15 -4.67 -20.47
CA PRO A 169 51.73 -4.56 -20.86
C PRO A 169 51.51 -4.12 -22.32
N GLU A 170 52.37 -3.25 -22.85
CA GLU A 170 52.27 -2.70 -24.23
C GLU A 170 52.40 -3.77 -25.33
N LEU A 171 53.10 -4.88 -25.06
CA LEU A 171 53.22 -5.98 -26.02
C LEU A 171 51.93 -6.79 -26.17
N HIS A 172 50.95 -6.52 -25.30
CA HIS A 172 49.71 -7.28 -25.20
C HIS A 172 48.46 -6.48 -25.57
N ASP A 173 48.64 -5.28 -26.15
CA ASP A 173 47.55 -4.38 -26.57
C ASP A 173 46.53 -5.07 -27.51
N ASP A 174 46.97 -6.00 -28.37
CA ASP A 174 46.06 -6.77 -29.24
C ASP A 174 45.63 -8.11 -28.62
N SER A 175 46.50 -8.72 -27.81
CA SER A 175 46.29 -10.08 -27.29
C SER A 175 45.28 -10.11 -26.13
N VAL A 176 45.35 -9.13 -25.22
CA VAL A 176 44.45 -9.07 -24.07
C VAL A 176 43.00 -8.80 -24.47
N PRO A 177 42.69 -7.81 -25.34
CA PRO A 177 41.33 -7.64 -25.84
C PRO A 177 40.79 -8.87 -26.56
N MET A 178 41.64 -9.58 -27.33
CA MET A 178 41.24 -10.80 -28.01
C MET A 178 40.89 -11.94 -27.04
N ILE A 179 41.66 -12.10 -25.96
CA ILE A 179 41.39 -13.09 -24.91
C ILE A 179 40.11 -12.72 -24.13
N ASN A 180 39.91 -11.45 -23.81
CA ASN A 180 38.70 -10.98 -23.12
C ASN A 180 37.46 -11.16 -24.00
N PHE A 181 37.56 -10.82 -25.29
CA PHE A 181 36.52 -11.06 -26.27
C PHE A 181 36.16 -12.55 -26.35
N TYR A 182 37.16 -13.42 -26.46
CA TYR A 182 36.96 -14.88 -26.45
C TYR A 182 36.25 -15.35 -25.17
N LYS A 183 36.67 -14.88 -23.99
CA LYS A 183 35.99 -15.20 -22.72
C LYS A 183 34.54 -14.72 -22.69
N LEU A 184 34.24 -13.56 -23.28
CA LEU A 184 32.87 -13.06 -23.41
C LEU A 184 32.03 -13.92 -24.37
N CYS A 185 32.60 -14.39 -25.48
CA CYS A 185 31.94 -15.36 -26.37
C CYS A 185 31.60 -16.66 -25.61
N GLN A 186 32.55 -17.20 -24.85
CA GLN A 186 32.30 -18.38 -24.02
C GLN A 186 31.20 -18.13 -22.98
N LYS A 187 31.21 -16.96 -22.33
CA LYS A 187 30.18 -16.58 -21.36
C LYS A 187 28.79 -16.44 -22.01
N LEU A 188 28.72 -15.83 -23.20
CA LEU A 188 27.49 -15.73 -23.97
C LEU A 188 26.93 -17.12 -24.30
N LEU A 189 27.78 -18.01 -24.83
CA LEU A 189 27.40 -19.36 -25.22
C LEU A 189 27.02 -20.25 -24.02
N ALA A 190 27.73 -20.11 -22.89
CA ALA A 190 27.34 -20.75 -21.63
C ALA A 190 25.95 -20.30 -21.18
N THR A 191 25.65 -19.00 -21.30
CA THR A 191 24.34 -18.44 -20.94
C THR A 191 23.24 -18.93 -21.88
N ALA A 192 23.57 -19.11 -23.16
CA ALA A 192 22.66 -19.64 -24.17
C ALA A 192 22.45 -21.17 -24.08
N GLY A 193 23.19 -21.87 -23.20
CA GLY A 193 23.06 -23.30 -22.98
C GLY A 193 23.87 -24.19 -23.94
N ASP A 194 24.87 -23.62 -24.62
CA ASP A 194 25.80 -24.36 -25.48
C ASP A 194 26.92 -25.00 -24.65
N VAL A 195 26.53 -25.97 -23.83
CA VAL A 195 27.41 -26.65 -22.88
C VAL A 195 27.58 -28.10 -23.32
N VAL A 196 28.79 -28.64 -23.17
CA VAL A 196 29.07 -30.04 -23.49
C VAL A 196 28.27 -30.95 -22.54
N PRO A 197 27.53 -31.94 -23.07
CA PRO A 197 26.74 -32.86 -22.25
C PRO A 197 27.58 -33.52 -21.16
N GLY A 198 27.16 -33.36 -19.90
CA GLY A 198 27.83 -33.95 -18.74
C GLY A 198 28.96 -33.11 -18.13
N THR A 199 29.24 -31.91 -18.66
CA THR A 199 30.17 -30.95 -18.06
C THR A 199 29.51 -29.57 -17.91
N SER A 200 30.20 -28.63 -17.26
CA SER A 200 29.78 -27.21 -17.21
C SER A 200 30.61 -26.34 -18.17
N GLU A 201 31.28 -26.96 -19.14
CA GLU A 201 32.19 -26.29 -20.07
C GLU A 201 31.57 -26.11 -21.45
N VAL A 202 31.90 -24.99 -22.09
CA VAL A 202 31.45 -24.63 -23.45
C VAL A 202 32.47 -25.14 -24.45
N ASP A 203 32.03 -25.89 -25.47
CA ASP A 203 32.88 -26.32 -26.59
C ASP A 203 33.06 -25.19 -27.62
N PHE A 204 33.62 -24.07 -27.15
CA PHE A 204 33.97 -22.91 -27.97
C PHE A 204 35.43 -22.56 -27.75
N GLY A 205 36.22 -22.64 -28.83
CA GLY A 205 37.67 -22.41 -28.80
C GLY A 205 38.08 -21.22 -29.66
N LEU A 206 39.33 -20.75 -29.52
CA LEU A 206 39.84 -19.63 -30.33
C LEU A 206 39.81 -19.92 -31.84
N HIS A 207 39.85 -21.20 -32.22
CA HIS A 207 39.69 -21.64 -33.60
C HIS A 207 38.30 -21.31 -34.19
N ASP A 208 37.24 -21.19 -33.37
CA ASP A 208 35.92 -20.75 -33.83
C ASP A 208 35.89 -19.30 -34.29
N LEU A 209 36.85 -18.49 -33.79
CA LEU A 209 37.00 -17.10 -34.17
C LEU A 209 38.02 -16.89 -35.29
N CYS A 210 39.05 -17.73 -35.34
CA CYS A 210 40.18 -17.58 -36.26
C CYS A 210 40.14 -18.52 -37.48
N ARG A 211 39.31 -19.56 -37.46
CA ARG A 211 39.08 -20.52 -38.55
C ARG A 211 37.68 -21.15 -38.40
N PRO A 212 36.61 -20.36 -38.59
CA PRO A 212 35.26 -20.80 -38.29
C PRO A 212 34.83 -21.97 -39.18
N ASP A 213 34.29 -23.03 -38.57
CA ASP A 213 33.64 -24.12 -39.30
C ASP A 213 32.14 -23.84 -39.45
N LYS A 214 31.61 -24.06 -40.65
CA LYS A 214 30.20 -23.77 -40.97
C LYS A 214 29.20 -24.57 -40.14
N LYS A 215 29.52 -25.78 -39.70
CA LYS A 215 28.63 -26.60 -38.88
C LYS A 215 28.64 -26.11 -37.43
N ARG A 216 29.83 -25.88 -36.87
CA ARG A 216 30.00 -25.40 -35.49
C ARG A 216 29.49 -23.98 -35.30
N LEU A 217 29.75 -23.07 -36.24
CA LEU A 217 29.17 -21.72 -36.24
C LEU A 217 27.64 -21.76 -36.20
N ARG A 218 27.01 -22.61 -37.03
CA ARG A 218 25.55 -22.77 -37.03
C ARG A 218 25.03 -23.29 -35.69
N GLN A 219 25.75 -24.21 -35.04
CA GLN A 219 25.39 -24.71 -33.71
C GLN A 219 25.44 -23.58 -32.67
N HIS A 220 26.55 -22.87 -32.57
CA HIS A 220 26.72 -21.74 -31.64
C HIS A 220 25.66 -20.67 -31.84
N LEU A 221 25.37 -20.29 -33.10
CA LEU A 221 24.32 -19.32 -33.42
C LEU A 221 22.92 -19.87 -33.17
N SER A 222 22.70 -21.18 -33.28
CA SER A 222 21.41 -21.80 -32.91
C SER A 222 21.18 -21.77 -31.41
N ALA A 223 22.22 -21.96 -30.60
CA ALA A 223 22.10 -21.80 -29.15
C ALA A 223 21.70 -20.37 -28.79
N VAL A 224 22.42 -19.39 -29.34
CA VAL A 224 22.13 -17.96 -29.10
C VAL A 224 20.75 -17.56 -29.65
N GLY A 225 20.37 -18.06 -30.84
CA GLY A 225 19.05 -17.78 -31.43
C GLY A 225 17.90 -18.30 -30.56
N ASN A 226 17.99 -19.54 -30.06
CA ASN A 226 16.99 -20.07 -29.14
C ASN A 226 16.94 -19.28 -27.82
N PHE A 227 18.10 -18.84 -27.31
CA PHE A 227 18.17 -18.01 -26.11
C PHE A 227 17.46 -16.67 -26.32
N VAL A 228 17.62 -16.03 -27.48
CA VAL A 228 16.92 -14.79 -27.80
C VAL A 228 15.42 -15.01 -27.88
N MET A 229 14.96 -16.08 -28.53
CA MET A 229 13.52 -16.40 -28.56
C MET A 229 12.96 -16.55 -27.14
N PHE A 230 13.71 -17.25 -26.27
CA PHE A 230 13.34 -17.39 -24.86
C PHE A 230 13.32 -16.03 -24.13
N MET A 231 14.27 -15.14 -24.39
CA MET A 231 14.26 -13.79 -23.82
C MET A 231 13.03 -13.00 -24.27
N GLY A 232 12.69 -13.06 -25.56
CA GLY A 232 11.50 -12.41 -26.13
C GLY A 232 10.20 -12.92 -25.48
N ASP A 233 10.06 -14.23 -25.31
CA ASP A 233 8.90 -14.83 -24.63
C ASP A 233 8.76 -14.39 -23.17
N LYS A 234 9.88 -14.03 -22.51
CA LYS A 234 9.90 -13.58 -21.11
C LYS A 234 9.93 -12.07 -20.95
N GLU A 235 10.12 -11.30 -22.02
CA GLU A 235 10.27 -9.85 -21.98
C GLU A 235 9.09 -9.17 -21.27
N GLY A 236 7.86 -9.56 -21.61
CA GLY A 236 6.65 -9.02 -20.95
C GLY A 236 6.64 -9.23 -19.43
N THR A 237 7.10 -10.39 -18.95
CA THR A 237 7.20 -10.66 -17.51
C THR A 237 8.29 -9.85 -16.84
N PHE A 238 9.41 -9.58 -17.53
CA PHE A 238 10.47 -8.71 -17.02
C PHE A 238 10.03 -7.26 -16.95
N ILE A 239 9.29 -6.76 -17.95
CA ILE A 239 8.73 -5.41 -17.96
C ILE A 239 7.78 -5.23 -16.78
N GLU A 240 6.83 -6.15 -16.58
CA GLU A 240 5.89 -6.09 -15.44
C GLU A 240 6.64 -6.08 -14.09
N MET A 241 7.66 -6.93 -13.94
CA MET A 241 8.46 -6.98 -12.73
C MET A 241 9.30 -5.71 -12.52
N ALA A 242 9.82 -5.12 -13.59
CA ALA A 242 10.55 -3.86 -13.55
C ALA A 242 9.64 -2.69 -13.15
N GLU A 243 8.44 -2.60 -13.73
CA GLU A 243 7.42 -1.60 -13.37
C GLU A 243 6.99 -1.74 -11.91
N ARG A 244 6.67 -2.97 -11.47
CA ARG A 244 6.30 -3.25 -10.07
C ARG A 244 7.43 -2.88 -9.11
N THR A 245 8.68 -3.18 -9.46
CA THR A 245 9.85 -2.80 -8.67
C THR A 245 10.01 -1.28 -8.63
N GLY A 246 9.75 -0.59 -9.74
CA GLY A 246 9.72 0.87 -9.80
C GLY A 246 8.68 1.49 -8.87
N LEU A 247 7.44 0.98 -8.90
CA LEU A 247 6.36 1.44 -8.01
C LEU A 247 6.69 1.20 -6.54
N LEU A 248 7.23 0.03 -6.19
CA LEU A 248 7.65 -0.27 -4.82
C LEU A 248 8.78 0.66 -4.35
N ARG A 249 9.72 1.00 -5.25
CA ARG A 249 10.80 1.95 -4.94
C ARG A 249 10.24 3.35 -4.66
N GLU A 250 9.29 3.82 -5.46
CA GLU A 250 8.65 5.13 -5.26
C GLU A 250 7.84 5.16 -3.95
N GLN A 251 7.12 4.09 -3.63
CA GLN A 251 6.39 3.97 -2.36
C GLN A 251 7.35 3.98 -1.16
N LYS A 252 8.47 3.25 -1.26
CA LYS A 252 9.51 3.25 -0.23
C LYS A 252 10.05 4.66 0.00
N GLU A 253 10.39 5.38 -1.06
CA GLU A 253 10.93 6.74 -0.97
C GLU A 253 9.94 7.71 -0.30
N LYS A 254 8.64 7.62 -0.65
CA LYS A 254 7.58 8.41 0.00
C LYS A 254 7.47 8.12 1.50
N LEU A 255 7.49 6.85 1.88
CA LEU A 255 7.43 6.44 3.29
C LEU A 255 8.68 6.88 4.06
N GLU A 256 9.86 6.75 3.48
CA GLU A 256 11.12 7.22 4.10
C GLU A 256 11.10 8.74 4.32
N ALA A 257 10.59 9.50 3.35
CA ALA A 257 10.41 10.95 3.50
C ALA A 257 9.40 11.31 4.62
N GLU A 258 8.29 10.58 4.71
CA GLU A 258 7.30 10.80 5.77
C GLU A 258 7.84 10.42 7.16
N CYS A 259 8.54 9.30 7.27
CA CYS A 259 9.23 8.89 8.51
C CYS A 259 10.22 9.97 8.96
N ALA A 260 11.06 10.46 8.06
CA ALA A 260 12.01 11.54 8.37
C ALA A 260 11.31 12.82 8.85
N ARG A 261 10.18 13.19 8.23
CA ARG A 261 9.36 14.34 8.64
C ARG A 261 8.77 14.14 10.04
N LEU A 262 8.20 12.97 10.32
CA LEU A 262 7.61 12.64 11.61
C LEU A 262 8.66 12.56 12.72
N GLU A 263 9.84 12.02 12.43
CA GLU A 263 10.96 12.01 13.37
C GLU A 263 11.43 13.42 13.73
N LYS A 264 11.49 14.32 12.74
CA LYS A 264 11.82 15.72 12.98
C LYS A 264 10.77 16.39 13.87
N LEU A 265 9.48 16.23 13.54
CA LEU A 265 8.39 16.79 14.35
C LEU A 265 8.39 16.23 15.78
N ARG A 266 8.67 14.93 15.94
CA ARG A 266 8.80 14.30 17.26
C ARG A 266 9.92 14.94 18.07
N LYS A 267 11.08 15.19 17.47
CA LYS A 267 12.21 15.85 18.14
C LYS A 267 11.83 17.27 18.56
N GLU A 268 11.23 18.05 17.67
CA GLU A 268 10.77 19.42 17.97
C GLU A 268 9.76 19.44 19.12
N LEU A 269 8.78 18.52 19.15
CA LEU A 269 7.82 18.42 20.24
C LEU A 269 8.45 18.01 21.57
N LEU A 270 9.43 17.10 21.54
CA LEU A 270 10.17 16.71 22.74
C LEU A 270 10.98 17.88 23.29
N GLU A 271 11.71 18.59 22.44
CA GLU A 271 12.48 19.78 22.83
C GLU A 271 11.57 20.86 23.41
N ARG A 272 10.41 21.12 22.79
CA ARG A 272 9.41 22.06 23.31
C ARG A 272 8.89 21.63 24.69
N ARG A 273 8.59 20.34 24.86
CA ARG A 273 8.14 19.79 26.15
C ARG A 273 9.22 19.94 27.23
N GLU A 274 10.48 19.64 26.91
CA GLU A 274 11.60 19.83 27.86
C GLU A 274 11.78 21.32 28.22
N ALA A 275 11.60 22.23 27.27
CA ALA A 275 11.65 23.67 27.52
C ALA A 275 10.47 24.18 28.38
N GLU A 276 9.27 23.59 28.23
CA GLU A 276 8.07 23.95 28.99
C GLU A 276 8.06 23.38 30.42
N LYS A 277 8.73 22.25 30.67
CA LYS A 277 8.81 21.60 32.00
C LYS A 277 9.19 22.52 33.16
N PRO A 278 10.26 23.35 33.11
CA PRO A 278 10.63 24.19 34.23
C PRO A 278 9.56 25.24 34.55
N LEU A 279 8.93 25.82 33.52
CA LEU A 279 7.85 26.78 33.70
C LEU A 279 6.61 26.11 34.30
N ALA A 280 6.26 24.91 33.84
CA ALA A 280 5.15 24.14 34.43
C ALA A 280 5.41 23.82 35.91
N ALA A 281 6.63 23.38 36.26
CA ALA A 281 7.00 23.11 37.65
C ALA A 281 6.99 24.37 38.53
N GLN A 282 7.37 25.53 37.99
CA GLN A 282 7.27 26.81 38.70
C GLN A 282 5.81 27.18 38.98
N LEU A 283 4.94 27.09 37.97
CA LEU A 283 3.51 27.38 38.13
C LEU A 283 2.82 26.41 39.10
N GLU A 284 3.19 25.12 39.08
CA GLU A 284 2.70 24.14 40.05
C GLU A 284 3.13 24.50 41.48
N ALA A 285 4.37 24.93 41.68
CA ALA A 285 4.85 25.38 42.99
C ALA A 285 4.17 26.68 43.45
N GLU A 286 3.93 27.63 42.55
CA GLU A 286 3.20 28.87 42.83
C GLU A 286 1.74 28.61 43.19
N ASN A 287 1.07 27.70 42.48
CA ASN A 287 -0.29 27.28 42.80
C ASN A 287 -0.36 26.63 44.18
N ALA A 288 0.54 25.68 44.47
CA ALA A 288 0.59 25.03 45.78
C ALA A 288 0.84 26.05 46.91
N ASN A 289 1.73 27.03 46.70
CA ASN A 289 1.95 28.09 47.67
C ASN A 289 0.70 28.97 47.85
N THR A 290 0.02 29.30 46.76
CA THR A 290 -1.22 30.10 46.80
C THR A 290 -2.33 29.36 47.54
N GLU A 291 -2.48 28.05 47.35
CA GLU A 291 -3.42 27.20 48.09
C GLU A 291 -3.13 27.22 49.61
N VAL A 292 -1.86 27.17 49.99
CA VAL A 292 -1.43 27.28 51.40
C VAL A 292 -1.79 28.65 51.96
N VAL A 293 -1.49 29.73 51.23
CA VAL A 293 -1.81 31.11 51.66
C VAL A 293 -3.32 31.31 51.78
N LEU A 294 -4.11 30.82 50.83
CA LEU A 294 -5.57 30.90 50.87
C LEU A 294 -6.13 30.16 52.09
N SER A 295 -5.60 28.97 52.39
CA SER A 295 -6.01 28.20 53.57
C SER A 295 -5.69 28.94 54.87
N GLN A 296 -4.51 29.54 54.97
CA GLN A 296 -4.12 30.36 56.13
C GLN A 296 -4.98 31.62 56.28
N LEU A 297 -5.27 32.33 55.19
CA LEU A 297 -6.12 33.51 55.21
C LEU A 297 -7.56 33.16 55.60
N TRP A 298 -8.08 32.03 55.11
CA TRP A 298 -9.40 31.53 55.49
C TRP A 298 -9.47 31.16 56.98
N GLU A 299 -8.43 30.52 57.53
CA GLU A 299 -8.34 30.27 58.98
C GLU A 299 -8.30 31.57 59.78
N GLN A 300 -7.53 32.57 59.33
CA GLN A 300 -7.48 33.88 59.98
C GLN A 300 -8.83 34.60 59.94
N GLU A 301 -9.51 34.58 58.80
CA GLU A 301 -10.85 35.16 58.65
C GLU A 301 -11.85 34.48 59.59
N ASN A 302 -11.85 33.15 59.65
CA ASN A 302 -12.68 32.38 60.58
C ASN A 302 -12.40 32.72 62.05
N GLN A 303 -11.16 33.00 62.43
CA GLN A 303 -10.81 33.45 63.78
C GLN A 303 -11.22 34.91 64.06
N LEU A 304 -11.25 35.77 63.05
CA LEU A 304 -11.64 37.17 63.18
C LEU A 304 -13.17 37.36 63.24
N HIS A 305 -13.95 36.49 62.59
CA HIS A 305 -15.42 36.52 62.65
C HIS A 305 -16.02 36.57 64.07
N PRO A 306 -15.66 35.66 65.01
CA PRO A 306 -16.19 35.71 66.37
C PRO A 306 -15.71 36.95 67.12
N LYS A 307 -14.46 37.38 66.91
CA LYS A 307 -13.93 38.62 67.52
C LYS A 307 -14.68 39.86 67.03
N LYS A 308 -15.02 39.94 65.75
CA LYS A 308 -15.83 41.02 65.17
C LYS A 308 -17.24 41.02 65.75
N LYS A 309 -17.86 39.85 65.93
CA LYS A 309 -19.19 39.72 66.55
C LYS A 309 -19.15 40.17 68.02
N GLU A 310 -18.13 39.75 68.75
CA GLU A 310 -17.95 40.13 70.15
C GLU A 310 -17.70 41.63 70.32
N ALA A 311 -16.86 42.23 69.48
CA ALA A 311 -16.64 43.68 69.49
C ALA A 311 -17.92 44.49 69.17
N LYS A 312 -18.78 43.99 68.27
CA LYS A 312 -20.10 44.60 68.01
C LYS A 312 -21.02 44.51 69.23
N ARG A 313 -21.09 43.35 69.89
CA ARG A 313 -21.86 43.17 71.14
C ARG A 313 -21.40 44.15 72.21
N GLN A 314 -20.10 44.26 72.44
CA GLN A 314 -19.53 45.20 73.41
C GLN A 314 -19.84 46.66 73.06
N LYS A 315 -19.83 47.02 71.77
CA LYS A 315 -20.22 48.36 71.32
C LYS A 315 -21.70 48.65 71.62
N GLU A 316 -22.59 47.70 71.36
CA GLU A 316 -24.03 47.83 71.65
C GLU A 316 -24.26 47.98 73.15
N GLU A 317 -23.63 47.15 73.98
CA GLU A 317 -23.71 47.23 75.44
C GLU A 317 -23.20 48.58 75.98
N ALA A 318 -22.09 49.09 75.44
CA ALA A 318 -21.57 50.40 75.81
C ALA A 318 -22.50 51.54 75.35
N ALA A 319 -23.19 51.40 74.21
CA ALA A 319 -24.16 52.37 73.72
C ALA A 319 -25.42 52.42 74.60
N ASP A 320 -25.91 51.25 75.03
CA ASP A 320 -27.04 51.13 75.96
C ASP A 320 -26.68 51.75 77.31
N ALA A 321 -25.51 51.43 77.87
CA ALA A 321 -25.02 52.02 79.11
C ALA A 321 -24.86 53.56 79.00
N LEU A 322 -24.40 54.06 77.85
CA LEU A 322 -24.31 55.50 77.60
C LEU A 322 -25.70 56.15 77.57
N MET A 323 -26.70 55.48 76.99
CA MET A 323 -28.08 55.98 76.95
C MET A 323 -28.70 56.02 78.35
N GLU A 324 -28.45 55.00 79.17
CA GLU A 324 -28.85 54.97 80.58
C GLU A 324 -28.23 56.14 81.37
N VAL A 325 -26.92 56.36 81.23
CA VAL A 325 -26.23 57.50 81.88
C VAL A 325 -26.78 58.84 81.40
N LYS A 326 -27.09 58.99 80.10
CA LYS A 326 -27.71 60.21 79.57
C LYS A 326 -29.08 60.47 80.17
N LEU A 327 -29.89 59.43 80.36
CA LEU A 327 -31.21 59.53 81.01
C LEU A 327 -31.05 59.98 82.47
N HIS A 328 -30.11 59.39 83.21
CA HIS A 328 -29.81 59.82 84.58
C HIS A 328 -29.36 61.28 84.66
N LEU A 329 -28.51 61.71 83.73
CA LEU A 329 -28.06 63.10 83.66
C LEU A 329 -29.21 64.06 83.37
N GLN A 330 -30.13 63.69 82.47
CA GLN A 330 -31.33 64.48 82.19
C GLN A 330 -32.22 64.61 83.43
N ASN A 331 -32.52 63.51 84.12
CA ASN A 331 -33.30 63.53 85.35
C ASN A 331 -32.64 64.41 86.43
N ALA A 332 -31.33 64.30 86.62
CA ALA A 332 -30.59 65.15 87.56
C ALA A 332 -30.59 66.63 87.15
N ALA A 333 -30.57 66.93 85.84
CA ALA A 333 -30.68 68.29 85.34
C ALA A 333 -32.09 68.87 85.56
N GLU A 334 -33.13 68.07 85.39
CA GLU A 334 -34.52 68.43 85.69
C GLU A 334 -34.73 68.69 87.18
N GLU A 335 -34.16 67.86 88.06
CA GLU A 335 -34.16 68.08 89.51
C GLU A 335 -33.39 69.36 89.91
N ARG A 336 -32.24 69.60 89.28
CA ARG A 336 -31.48 70.85 89.45
C ARG A 336 -32.33 72.06 89.05
N ASP A 337 -33.04 71.98 87.93
CA ASP A 337 -33.86 73.08 87.44
C ASP A 337 -35.13 73.27 88.30
N ALA A 338 -35.71 72.19 88.83
CA ALA A 338 -36.78 72.26 89.83
C ALA A 338 -36.34 72.97 91.13
N LEU A 339 -35.12 72.69 91.62
CA LEU A 339 -34.53 73.39 92.77
C LEU A 339 -34.15 74.85 92.44
N ARG A 340 -33.80 75.14 91.19
CA ARG A 340 -33.47 76.48 90.72
C ARG A 340 -34.68 77.42 90.66
N VAL A 341 -35.89 76.88 90.49
CA VAL A 341 -37.16 77.64 90.57
C VAL A 341 -37.50 78.06 92.02
N GLN A 342 -36.94 77.39 93.04
CA GLN A 342 -37.17 77.75 94.46
C GLN A 342 -36.34 78.94 94.97
N VAL A 343 -35.45 79.51 94.16
CA VAL A 343 -34.68 80.70 94.54
C VAL A 343 -35.15 81.90 93.74
N VAL A 344 -36.04 82.69 94.33
CA VAL A 344 -36.46 83.98 93.79
C VAL A 344 -36.25 85.06 94.84
N PRO A 345 -35.52 86.14 94.50
CA PRO A 345 -35.85 87.44 95.03
C PRO A 345 -35.92 88.46 93.89
N ASP A 346 -37.13 88.77 93.41
CA ASP A 346 -37.65 90.15 93.33
C ASP A 346 -38.90 90.26 92.43
N SER A 347 -40.07 90.38 93.08
CA SER A 347 -41.41 90.37 92.46
C SER A 347 -41.81 91.67 91.73
N ARG A 348 -40.95 92.70 91.70
CA ARG A 348 -41.34 94.04 91.20
C ARG A 348 -40.73 94.44 89.85
N LYS A 349 -39.53 93.95 89.50
CA LYS A 349 -39.02 94.02 88.11
C LYS A 349 -39.69 92.99 87.20
N LEU A 350 -39.97 91.81 87.75
CA LEU A 350 -40.71 90.74 87.08
C LEU A 350 -42.08 91.19 86.56
N LYS A 351 -42.85 92.05 87.23
CA LYS A 351 -44.20 92.42 86.73
C LYS A 351 -44.19 93.36 85.51
N HIS A 352 -43.15 94.17 85.36
CA HIS A 352 -42.99 95.06 84.22
C HIS A 352 -42.33 94.32 83.05
N ASP A 353 -41.29 93.54 83.33
CA ASP A 353 -40.64 92.68 82.32
C ASP A 353 -41.58 91.55 81.87
N LEU A 354 -42.44 90.98 82.73
CA LEU A 354 -43.45 89.99 82.37
C LEU A 354 -44.54 90.55 81.47
N ALA A 355 -44.92 91.83 81.62
CA ALA A 355 -45.90 92.45 80.72
C ALA A 355 -45.30 92.72 79.32
N ALA A 356 -44.05 93.18 79.26
CA ALA A 356 -43.32 93.39 78.01
C ALA A 356 -42.94 92.05 77.33
N LEU A 357 -42.46 91.07 78.10
CA LEU A 357 -42.22 89.70 77.64
C LEU A 357 -43.52 88.99 77.29
N GLN A 358 -44.66 89.22 77.95
CA GLN A 358 -45.94 88.63 77.55
C GLN A 358 -46.37 89.13 76.16
N SER A 359 -46.23 90.43 75.89
CA SER A 359 -46.50 90.98 74.56
C SER A 359 -45.55 90.41 73.50
N GLY A 360 -44.25 90.39 73.76
CA GLY A 360 -43.24 89.80 72.86
C GLY A 360 -43.40 88.29 72.69
N VAL A 361 -43.81 87.57 73.73
CA VAL A 361 -44.09 86.12 73.71
C VAL A 361 -45.34 85.82 72.90
N GLN A 362 -46.37 86.67 72.92
CA GLN A 362 -47.55 86.46 72.06
C GLN A 362 -47.23 86.69 70.58
N ALA A 363 -46.42 87.71 70.25
CA ALA A 363 -45.95 87.94 68.88
C ALA A 363 -45.02 86.81 68.40
N ALA A 364 -44.00 86.45 69.20
CA ALA A 364 -43.11 85.34 68.91
C ALA A 364 -43.87 84.00 68.85
N ARG A 365 -44.95 83.80 69.61
CA ARG A 365 -45.81 82.61 69.49
C ARG A 365 -46.58 82.56 68.17
N ALA A 366 -47.01 83.71 67.63
CA ALA A 366 -47.65 83.76 66.31
C ALA A 366 -46.64 83.47 65.18
N ASP A 367 -45.43 84.02 65.28
CA ASP A 367 -44.33 83.76 64.34
C ASP A 367 -43.82 82.31 64.44
N VAL A 368 -43.70 81.76 65.65
CA VAL A 368 -43.36 80.35 65.87
C VAL A 368 -44.44 79.44 65.30
N ARG A 369 -45.73 79.75 65.47
CA ARG A 369 -46.81 78.94 64.87
C ARG A 369 -46.78 78.94 63.34
N THR A 370 -46.46 80.08 62.71
CA THR A 370 -46.34 80.16 61.25
C THR A 370 -45.08 79.44 60.75
N LEU A 371 -43.96 79.59 61.43
CA LEU A 371 -42.72 78.86 61.14
C LEU A 371 -42.83 77.36 61.41
N GLU A 372 -43.58 76.93 62.44
CA GLU A 372 -43.87 75.52 62.71
C GLU A 372 -44.76 74.92 61.64
N LEU A 373 -45.77 75.66 61.16
CA LEU A 373 -46.59 75.25 60.02
C LEU A 373 -45.75 75.11 58.75
N GLN A 374 -44.88 76.09 58.46
CA GLN A 374 -43.96 76.04 57.32
C GLN A 374 -42.94 74.91 57.46
N ARG A 375 -42.39 74.68 58.66
CA ARG A 375 -41.49 73.56 58.95
C ARG A 375 -42.19 72.22 58.75
N ALA A 376 -43.44 72.08 59.21
CA ALA A 376 -44.21 70.86 58.99
C ALA A 376 -44.50 70.63 57.49
N GLN A 377 -44.82 71.70 56.75
CA GLN A 377 -45.00 71.64 55.28
C GLN A 377 -43.70 71.29 54.54
N HIS A 378 -42.56 71.85 54.94
CA HIS A 378 -41.27 71.50 54.33
C HIS A 378 -40.82 70.10 54.73
N ALA A 379 -41.11 69.64 55.95
CA ALA A 379 -40.82 68.27 56.39
C ALA A 379 -41.60 67.24 55.56
N THR A 380 -42.89 67.48 55.29
CA THR A 380 -43.67 66.60 54.41
C THR A 380 -43.17 66.65 52.97
N GLN A 381 -42.76 67.82 52.46
CA GLN A 381 -42.13 67.93 51.14
C GLN A 381 -40.82 67.14 51.04
N VAL A 382 -39.93 67.24 52.03
CA VAL A 382 -38.69 66.46 52.09
C VAL A 382 -38.99 64.97 52.12
N GLU A 383 -39.93 64.52 52.95
CA GLU A 383 -40.30 63.11 53.03
C GLU A 383 -40.88 62.58 51.70
N THR A 384 -41.61 63.41 50.94
CA THR A 384 -42.05 63.04 49.58
C THR A 384 -40.92 62.98 48.56
N LEU A 385 -39.92 63.85 48.69
CA LEU A 385 -38.74 63.86 47.81
C LEU A 385 -37.82 62.67 48.10
N GLU A 386 -37.59 62.34 49.37
CA GLU A 386 -36.82 61.15 49.78
C GLU A 386 -37.47 59.87 49.27
N ARG A 387 -38.80 59.74 49.36
CA ARG A 387 -39.52 58.60 48.75
C ARG A 387 -39.39 58.55 47.23
N ALA A 388 -39.39 59.71 46.57
CA ALA A 388 -39.21 59.78 45.12
C ALA A 388 -37.78 59.44 44.70
N GLU A 389 -36.78 59.84 45.49
CA GLU A 389 -35.37 59.48 45.31
C GLU A 389 -35.16 57.98 45.45
N THR A 390 -35.68 57.36 46.52
CA THR A 390 -35.59 55.90 46.69
C THR A 390 -36.27 55.14 45.55
N ALA A 391 -37.43 55.63 45.08
CA ALA A 391 -38.13 55.01 43.95
C ALA A 391 -37.36 55.16 42.62
N LEU A 392 -36.63 56.28 42.44
CA LEU A 392 -35.76 56.48 41.28
C LEU A 392 -34.53 55.56 41.33
N ASP A 393 -33.91 55.39 42.49
CA ASP A 393 -32.77 54.48 42.66
C ASP A 393 -33.17 53.02 42.38
N GLU A 394 -34.33 52.59 42.87
CA GLU A 394 -34.89 51.27 42.56
C GLU A 394 -35.14 51.12 41.05
N ALA A 395 -35.71 52.12 40.39
CA ALA A 395 -35.95 52.10 38.95
C ALA A 395 -34.64 52.06 38.14
N LEU A 396 -33.59 52.77 38.57
CA LEU A 396 -32.28 52.73 37.95
C LEU A 396 -31.62 51.35 38.10
N SER A 397 -31.74 50.71 39.27
CA SER A 397 -31.26 49.34 39.49
C SER A 397 -31.92 48.36 38.51
N VAL A 398 -33.26 48.40 38.40
CA VAL A 398 -34.01 47.56 37.47
C VAL A 398 -33.61 47.84 36.00
N GLN A 399 -33.32 49.10 35.67
CA GLN A 399 -32.86 49.46 34.33
C GLN A 399 -31.49 48.85 34.00
N VAL A 400 -30.53 48.89 34.93
CA VAL A 400 -29.21 48.27 34.76
C VAL A 400 -29.34 46.75 34.58
N GLU A 401 -30.22 46.09 35.35
CA GLU A 401 -30.50 44.67 35.19
C GLU A 401 -31.13 44.35 33.82
N CYS A 402 -32.10 45.16 33.37
CA CYS A 402 -32.69 45.02 32.04
C CYS A 402 -31.67 45.18 30.92
N GLU A 403 -30.74 46.13 31.04
CA GLU A 403 -29.66 46.34 30.06
C GLU A 403 -28.69 45.15 30.01
N ALA A 404 -28.35 44.58 31.18
CA ALA A 404 -27.51 43.38 31.28
C ALA A 404 -28.20 42.15 30.66
N GLU A 405 -29.48 41.93 30.93
CA GLU A 405 -30.26 40.85 30.32
C GLU A 405 -30.43 41.05 28.80
N GLN A 406 -30.63 42.29 28.34
CA GLN A 406 -30.70 42.59 26.91
C GLN A 406 -29.36 42.30 26.20
N ALA A 407 -28.22 42.53 26.85
CA ALA A 407 -26.91 42.14 26.33
C ALA A 407 -26.76 40.61 26.25
N ARG A 408 -27.21 39.86 27.28
CA ARG A 408 -27.21 38.38 27.28
C ARG A 408 -28.08 37.81 26.17
N VAL A 409 -29.26 38.38 25.93
CA VAL A 409 -30.16 37.97 24.83
C VAL A 409 -29.51 38.21 23.46
N LYS A 410 -28.81 39.33 23.26
CA LYS A 410 -28.11 39.60 21.99
C LYS A 410 -26.98 38.60 21.75
N GLU A 411 -26.21 38.27 22.77
CA GLU A 411 -25.11 37.30 22.66
C GLU A 411 -25.63 35.88 22.39
N THR A 412 -26.67 35.44 23.10
CA THR A 412 -27.31 34.13 22.85
C THR A 412 -27.95 34.06 21.46
N GLN A 413 -28.54 35.14 20.95
CA GLN A 413 -29.03 35.21 19.57
C GLN A 413 -27.89 35.10 18.55
N ARG A 414 -26.74 35.72 18.79
CA ARG A 414 -25.54 35.59 17.94
C ARG A 414 -25.06 34.15 17.91
N GLN A 415 -24.92 33.53 19.08
CA GLN A 415 -24.51 32.12 19.21
C GLN A 415 -25.51 31.17 18.54
N LEU A 416 -26.81 31.43 18.65
CA LEU A 416 -27.84 30.65 17.97
C LEU A 416 -27.70 30.73 16.46
N ARG A 417 -27.47 31.92 15.90
CA ARG A 417 -27.23 32.11 14.46
C ARG A 417 -25.97 31.37 13.98
N GLU A 418 -24.89 31.44 14.74
CA GLU A 418 -23.65 30.72 14.43
C GLU A 418 -23.83 29.19 14.51
N CYS A 419 -24.61 28.71 15.48
CA CYS A 419 -24.99 27.30 15.60
C CYS A 419 -25.87 26.85 14.42
N THR A 420 -26.87 27.64 14.03
CA THR A 420 -27.75 27.29 12.91
C THR A 420 -26.99 27.30 11.58
N GLU A 421 -26.11 28.28 11.36
CA GLU A 421 -25.23 28.30 10.18
C GLU A 421 -24.30 27.08 10.15
N ARG A 422 -23.68 26.72 11.28
CA ARG A 422 -22.86 25.50 11.37
C ARG A 422 -23.68 24.24 11.06
N ALA A 423 -24.88 24.11 11.63
CA ALA A 423 -25.77 22.98 11.38
C ALA A 423 -26.12 22.87 9.89
N THR A 424 -26.48 23.98 9.24
CA THR A 424 -26.81 23.99 7.80
C THR A 424 -25.62 23.59 6.92
N ARG A 425 -24.39 24.00 7.27
CA ARG A 425 -23.17 23.58 6.56
C ARG A 425 -22.92 22.09 6.72
N THR A 426 -23.03 21.56 7.95
CA THR A 426 -22.87 20.12 8.20
C THR A 426 -23.94 19.28 7.49
N ASP A 427 -25.18 19.78 7.39
CA ASP A 427 -26.25 19.08 6.67
C ASP A 427 -25.99 19.07 5.16
N ALA A 428 -25.45 20.16 4.59
CA ALA A 428 -25.05 20.21 3.19
C ALA A 428 -23.89 19.24 2.89
N GLU A 429 -22.87 19.19 3.74
CA GLU A 429 -21.75 18.23 3.63
C GLU A 429 -22.23 16.78 3.74
N LYS A 430 -23.17 16.51 4.66
CA LYS A 430 -23.80 15.20 4.80
C LYS A 430 -24.60 14.81 3.55
N ALA A 431 -25.34 15.74 2.95
CA ALA A 431 -26.09 15.48 1.72
C ALA A 431 -25.15 15.16 0.54
N GLU A 432 -24.05 15.91 0.40
CA GLU A 432 -23.05 15.69 -0.64
C GLU A 432 -22.34 14.32 -0.48
N THR A 433 -21.89 13.99 0.73
CA THR A 433 -21.28 12.69 1.02
C THR A 433 -22.25 11.53 0.79
N GLN A 434 -23.53 11.68 1.14
CA GLN A 434 -24.56 10.69 0.82
C GLN A 434 -24.78 10.53 -0.69
N HIS A 435 -24.74 11.62 -1.46
CA HIS A 435 -24.83 11.57 -2.92
C HIS A 435 -23.65 10.80 -3.52
N GLN A 436 -22.43 11.07 -3.05
CA GLN A 436 -21.22 10.37 -3.48
C GLN A 436 -21.28 8.88 -3.13
N MET A 437 -21.71 8.53 -1.91
CA MET A 437 -21.92 7.13 -1.51
C MET A 437 -22.90 6.42 -2.45
N ARG A 438 -24.05 7.02 -2.76
CA ARG A 438 -25.04 6.43 -3.69
C ARG A 438 -24.46 6.24 -5.10
N ALA A 439 -23.66 7.19 -5.58
CA ALA A 439 -22.99 7.07 -6.88
C ALA A 439 -21.98 5.91 -6.90
N PHE A 440 -21.17 5.77 -5.85
CA PHE A 440 -20.24 4.65 -5.72
C PHE A 440 -20.95 3.31 -5.59
N THR A 441 -22.03 3.21 -4.81
CA THR A 441 -22.82 1.98 -4.70
C THR A 441 -23.36 1.52 -6.06
N LYS A 442 -23.95 2.45 -6.83
CA LYS A 442 -24.43 2.14 -8.20
C LYS A 442 -23.29 1.69 -9.12
N ARG A 443 -22.11 2.30 -9.01
CA ARG A 443 -20.94 1.90 -9.79
C ARG A 443 -20.49 0.49 -9.42
N ILE A 444 -20.40 0.18 -8.13
CA ILE A 444 -20.06 -1.16 -7.63
C ILE A 444 -21.06 -2.20 -8.14
N GLU A 445 -22.36 -1.92 -8.07
CA GLU A 445 -23.41 -2.81 -8.59
C GLU A 445 -23.26 -3.05 -10.10
N SER A 446 -22.97 -1.98 -10.87
CA SER A 446 -22.77 -2.10 -12.32
C SER A 446 -21.55 -2.94 -12.70
N GLU A 447 -20.43 -2.79 -11.97
CA GLU A 447 -19.22 -3.58 -12.20
C GLU A 447 -19.39 -5.03 -11.73
N ARG A 448 -20.09 -5.26 -10.61
CA ARG A 448 -20.46 -6.62 -10.19
C ARG A 448 -21.30 -7.33 -11.24
N ALA A 449 -22.30 -6.65 -11.82
CA ALA A 449 -23.12 -7.22 -12.89
C ALA A 449 -22.31 -7.51 -14.16
N ARG A 450 -21.32 -6.69 -14.51
CA ARG A 450 -20.40 -6.97 -15.63
C ARG A 450 -19.54 -8.19 -15.34
N LEU A 451 -19.03 -8.31 -14.12
CA LEU A 451 -18.18 -9.40 -13.70
C LEU A 451 -18.94 -10.74 -13.68
N GLU A 452 -20.18 -10.76 -13.21
CA GLU A 452 -21.03 -11.95 -13.28
C GLU A 452 -21.32 -12.37 -14.74
N ARG A 453 -21.65 -11.41 -15.63
CA ARG A 453 -21.82 -11.73 -17.06
C ARG A 453 -20.55 -12.32 -17.69
N ALA A 454 -19.38 -11.80 -17.35
CA ALA A 454 -18.11 -12.32 -17.83
C ALA A 454 -17.85 -13.75 -17.32
N ARG A 455 -18.15 -14.03 -16.05
CA ARG A 455 -18.07 -15.38 -15.46
C ARG A 455 -19.01 -16.37 -16.14
N GLU A 456 -20.27 -15.98 -16.35
CA GLU A 456 -21.25 -16.81 -17.06
C GLU A 456 -20.81 -17.10 -18.50
N GLN A 457 -20.25 -16.11 -19.20
CA GLN A 457 -19.75 -16.28 -20.56
C GLN A 457 -18.53 -17.21 -20.59
N GLN A 458 -17.60 -17.08 -19.65
CA GLN A 458 -16.45 -17.97 -19.51
C GLN A 458 -16.89 -19.41 -19.19
N ALA A 459 -17.87 -19.58 -18.29
CA ALA A 459 -18.41 -20.89 -17.95
C ALA A 459 -19.05 -21.58 -19.16
N LYS A 460 -19.81 -20.83 -19.97
CA LYS A 460 -20.37 -21.33 -21.24
C LYS A 460 -19.26 -21.74 -22.21
N GLN A 461 -18.23 -20.90 -22.40
CA GLN A 461 -17.10 -21.22 -23.27
C GLN A 461 -16.36 -22.49 -22.83
N LEU A 462 -16.15 -22.68 -21.53
CA LEU A 462 -15.52 -23.89 -21.00
C LEU A 462 -16.40 -25.14 -21.25
N ALA A 463 -17.71 -25.05 -21.05
CA ALA A 463 -18.63 -26.15 -21.34
C ALA A 463 -18.66 -26.49 -22.84
N ASP A 464 -18.67 -25.49 -23.71
CA ASP A 464 -18.61 -25.67 -25.17
C ASP A 464 -17.28 -26.30 -25.61
N GLN A 465 -16.16 -25.89 -25.01
CA GLN A 465 -14.84 -26.49 -25.28
C GLN A 465 -14.77 -27.94 -24.80
N GLN A 466 -15.32 -28.25 -23.62
CA GLN A 466 -15.35 -29.61 -23.08
C GLN A 466 -16.18 -30.54 -23.97
N SER A 467 -17.40 -30.12 -24.35
CA SER A 467 -18.25 -30.91 -25.25
C SER A 467 -17.60 -31.11 -26.63
N ALA A 468 -17.00 -30.07 -27.21
CA ALA A 468 -16.27 -30.19 -28.48
C ALA A 468 -15.08 -31.17 -28.38
N HIS A 469 -14.37 -31.17 -27.25
CA HIS A 469 -13.27 -32.08 -27.00
C HIS A 469 -13.74 -33.54 -26.80
N GLU A 470 -14.86 -33.74 -26.10
CA GLU A 470 -15.50 -35.06 -25.97
C GLU A 470 -15.96 -35.60 -27.32
N ASP A 471 -16.58 -34.77 -28.16
CA ASP A 471 -16.97 -35.14 -29.52
C ASP A 471 -15.77 -35.48 -30.40
N ALA A 472 -14.69 -34.70 -30.30
CA ALA A 472 -13.44 -34.99 -31.01
C ALA A 472 -12.83 -36.33 -30.57
N ARG A 473 -12.84 -36.64 -29.26
CA ARG A 473 -12.39 -37.93 -28.73
C ARG A 473 -13.24 -39.09 -29.25
N ARG A 474 -14.57 -38.94 -29.28
CA ARG A 474 -15.49 -39.95 -29.84
C ARG A 474 -15.20 -40.22 -31.31
N ARG A 475 -15.03 -39.16 -32.11
CA ARG A 475 -14.68 -39.27 -33.54
C ARG A 475 -13.33 -39.92 -33.75
N TRP A 476 -12.32 -39.57 -32.94
CA TRP A 476 -11.00 -40.19 -33.00
C TRP A 476 -11.06 -41.69 -32.70
N SER A 477 -11.75 -42.08 -31.63
CA SER A 477 -11.92 -43.49 -31.28
C SER A 477 -12.65 -44.29 -32.37
N ALA A 478 -13.67 -43.71 -33.00
CA ALA A 478 -14.35 -44.34 -34.13
C ALA A 478 -13.42 -44.53 -35.33
N LEU A 479 -12.66 -43.48 -35.71
CA LEU A 479 -11.66 -43.55 -36.78
C LEU A 479 -10.55 -44.56 -36.50
N GLU A 480 -10.11 -44.67 -35.25
CA GLU A 480 -9.09 -45.63 -34.84
C GLU A 480 -9.61 -47.07 -34.95
N SER A 481 -10.86 -47.32 -34.55
CA SER A 481 -11.53 -48.60 -34.76
C SER A 481 -11.65 -48.94 -36.25
N GLU A 482 -12.11 -47.99 -37.08
CA GLU A 482 -12.19 -48.17 -38.55
C GLU A 482 -10.83 -48.43 -39.19
N ARG A 483 -9.78 -47.72 -38.76
CA ARG A 483 -8.40 -47.95 -39.21
C ARG A 483 -7.90 -49.33 -38.80
N SER A 484 -8.18 -49.76 -37.56
CA SER A 484 -7.79 -51.10 -37.08
C SER A 484 -8.49 -52.20 -37.89
N HIS A 485 -9.79 -52.03 -38.17
CA HIS A 485 -10.55 -52.96 -38.98
C HIS A 485 -10.03 -53.01 -40.43
N SER A 486 -9.74 -51.84 -41.02
CA SER A 486 -9.16 -51.73 -42.36
C SER A 486 -7.76 -52.36 -42.43
N ALA A 487 -6.94 -52.19 -41.40
CA ALA A 487 -5.62 -52.81 -41.31
C ALA A 487 -5.72 -54.34 -41.27
N LEU A 488 -6.63 -54.90 -40.47
CA LEU A 488 -6.90 -56.34 -40.44
C LEU A 488 -7.35 -56.86 -41.81
N GLN A 489 -8.24 -56.15 -42.50
CA GLN A 489 -8.66 -56.51 -43.86
C GLN A 489 -7.52 -56.46 -44.88
N LEU A 490 -6.62 -55.48 -44.76
CA LEU A 490 -5.42 -55.38 -45.59
C LEU A 490 -4.44 -56.52 -45.33
N ASP A 491 -4.25 -56.93 -44.07
CA ASP A 491 -3.42 -58.07 -43.71
C ASP A 491 -3.99 -59.39 -44.23
N GLU A 492 -5.31 -59.60 -44.10
CA GLU A 492 -6.01 -60.76 -44.65
C GLU A 492 -5.92 -60.82 -46.18
N SER A 493 -6.18 -59.70 -46.87
CA SER A 493 -6.06 -59.62 -48.33
C SER A 493 -4.61 -59.79 -48.79
N GLY A 494 -3.65 -59.23 -48.04
CA GLY A 494 -2.22 -59.44 -48.24
C GLY A 494 -1.80 -60.90 -48.07
N ALA A 495 -2.34 -61.61 -47.07
CA ALA A 495 -2.10 -63.04 -46.88
C ALA A 495 -2.66 -63.87 -48.05
N LYS A 496 -3.89 -63.57 -48.49
CA LYS A 496 -4.49 -64.20 -49.68
C LYS A 496 -3.65 -63.96 -50.94
N LEU A 497 -3.15 -62.74 -51.15
CA LEU A 497 -2.28 -62.41 -52.27
C LEU A 497 -0.94 -63.15 -52.22
N ARG A 498 -0.34 -63.31 -51.03
CA ARG A 498 0.88 -64.11 -50.84
C ARG A 498 0.65 -65.58 -51.23
N ASP A 499 -0.44 -66.17 -50.74
CA ASP A 499 -0.79 -67.57 -51.04
C ASP A 499 -1.07 -67.78 -52.54
N VAL A 500 -1.80 -66.87 -53.20
CA VAL A 500 -2.02 -66.94 -54.65
C VAL A 500 -0.70 -66.77 -55.41
N ARG A 501 0.18 -65.87 -54.98
CA ARG A 501 1.50 -65.68 -55.60
C ARG A 501 2.37 -66.92 -55.46
N GLU A 502 2.32 -67.58 -54.31
CA GLU A 502 3.04 -68.83 -54.07
C GLU A 502 2.49 -69.96 -54.95
N ARG A 503 1.16 -70.12 -55.04
CA ARG A 503 0.52 -71.08 -55.96
C ARG A 503 0.88 -70.81 -57.42
N LEU A 504 0.89 -69.54 -57.84
CA LEU A 504 1.32 -69.15 -59.19
C LEU A 504 2.80 -69.50 -59.42
N HIS A 505 3.66 -69.25 -58.43
CA HIS A 505 5.09 -69.56 -58.54
C HIS A 505 5.33 -71.08 -58.64
N ARG A 506 4.68 -71.88 -57.79
CA ARG A 506 4.72 -73.35 -57.88
C ARG A 506 4.23 -73.83 -59.24
N GLY A 507 3.07 -73.33 -59.71
CA GLY A 507 2.54 -73.69 -61.02
C GLY A 507 3.47 -73.33 -62.19
N LYS A 508 4.21 -72.21 -62.09
CA LYS A 508 5.25 -71.85 -63.06
C LYS A 508 6.43 -72.82 -63.04
N MET A 509 6.92 -73.19 -61.86
CA MET A 509 8.00 -74.18 -61.71
C MET A 509 7.57 -75.55 -62.24
N ASP A 510 6.36 -75.99 -61.92
CA ASP A 510 5.78 -77.25 -62.43
C ASP A 510 5.65 -77.20 -63.96
N HIS A 511 5.19 -76.08 -64.52
CA HIS A 511 5.13 -75.91 -65.98
C HIS A 511 6.51 -75.94 -66.63
N GLU A 512 7.50 -75.23 -66.07
CA GLU A 512 8.88 -75.24 -66.56
C GLU A 512 9.49 -76.64 -66.54
N THR A 513 9.27 -77.41 -65.47
CA THR A 513 9.74 -78.80 -65.39
C THR A 513 9.07 -79.70 -66.43
N ILE A 514 7.75 -79.58 -66.66
CA ILE A 514 7.04 -80.31 -67.72
C ILE A 514 7.57 -79.93 -69.11
N VAL A 515 7.78 -78.64 -69.38
CA VAL A 515 8.34 -78.17 -70.65
C VAL A 515 9.75 -78.74 -70.85
N GLN A 516 10.60 -78.72 -69.83
CA GLN A 516 11.92 -79.34 -69.89
C GLN A 516 11.84 -80.85 -70.18
N GLN A 517 10.92 -81.57 -69.52
CA GLN A 517 10.68 -83.00 -69.80
C GLN A 517 10.22 -83.23 -71.24
N MET A 518 9.29 -82.42 -71.77
CA MET A 518 8.85 -82.53 -73.15
C MET A 518 9.98 -82.25 -74.15
N VAL A 519 10.80 -81.23 -73.90
CA VAL A 519 11.99 -80.94 -74.73
C VAL A 519 12.99 -82.10 -74.68
N GLN A 520 13.22 -82.70 -73.51
CA GLN A 520 14.06 -83.90 -73.38
C GLN A 520 13.50 -85.08 -74.18
N GLN A 521 12.20 -85.37 -74.07
CA GLN A 521 11.54 -86.43 -74.84
C GLN A 521 11.60 -86.17 -76.35
N GLN A 522 11.38 -84.92 -76.78
CA GLN A 522 11.50 -84.52 -78.18
C GLN A 522 12.94 -84.72 -78.69
N ASN A 523 13.94 -84.35 -77.89
CA ASN A 523 15.35 -84.55 -78.23
C ASN A 523 15.72 -86.04 -78.27
N GLN A 524 15.17 -86.86 -77.37
CA GLN A 524 15.34 -88.31 -77.38
C GLN A 524 14.74 -88.93 -78.64
N LEU A 525 13.49 -88.58 -78.98
CA LEU A 525 12.83 -89.03 -80.21
C LEU A 525 13.61 -88.58 -81.45
N ALA A 526 14.04 -87.32 -81.52
CA ALA A 526 14.88 -86.81 -82.60
C ALA A 526 16.24 -87.54 -82.67
N GLY A 527 16.79 -87.95 -81.53
CA GLY A 527 17.96 -88.81 -81.44
C GLY A 527 17.70 -90.22 -82.00
N GLN A 528 16.60 -90.85 -81.61
CA GLN A 528 16.19 -92.18 -82.10
C GLN A 528 15.89 -92.17 -83.60
N VAL A 529 15.21 -91.14 -84.11
CA VAL A 529 14.97 -90.97 -85.55
C VAL A 529 16.28 -90.79 -86.31
N ARG A 530 17.22 -90.00 -85.77
CA ARG A 530 18.57 -89.85 -86.36
C ARG A 530 19.36 -91.15 -86.34
N ALA A 531 19.32 -91.89 -85.24
CA ALA A 531 19.96 -93.21 -85.12
C ALA A 531 19.35 -94.19 -86.12
N TYR A 532 18.02 -94.27 -86.23
CA TYR A 532 17.33 -95.08 -87.22
C TYR A 532 17.72 -94.69 -88.66
N HIS A 533 17.80 -93.40 -88.98
CA HIS A 533 18.28 -92.95 -90.29
C HIS A 533 19.75 -93.34 -90.53
N GLN A 534 20.62 -93.27 -89.52
CA GLN A 534 22.01 -93.71 -89.62
C GLN A 534 22.11 -95.22 -89.82
N ASP A 535 21.32 -96.00 -89.10
CA ASP A 535 21.25 -97.46 -89.22
C ASP A 535 20.68 -97.89 -90.58
N LEU A 536 19.66 -97.20 -91.08
CA LEU A 536 19.12 -97.41 -92.42
C LEU A 536 20.16 -97.07 -93.49
N LEU A 537 20.89 -95.96 -93.35
CA LEU A 537 21.99 -95.59 -94.24
C LEU A 537 23.14 -96.60 -94.18
N ALA A 538 23.44 -97.16 -93.00
CA ALA A 538 24.44 -98.21 -92.82
C ALA A 538 24.00 -99.53 -93.44
N ALA A 539 22.74 -99.92 -93.28
CA ALA A 539 22.15 -101.09 -93.92
C ALA A 539 22.10 -100.94 -95.45
N MET A 540 21.76 -99.74 -95.96
CA MET A 540 21.84 -99.44 -97.40
C MET A 540 23.28 -99.50 -97.93
N ARG A 541 24.29 -99.09 -97.14
CA ARG A 541 25.71 -99.30 -97.49
C ARG A 541 26.09 -100.77 -97.49
N GLN A 542 25.61 -101.57 -96.54
CA GLN A 542 25.82 -103.02 -96.50
C GLN A 542 25.15 -103.75 -97.68
N VAL A 543 23.95 -103.35 -98.08
CA VAL A 543 23.26 -103.89 -99.29
C VAL A 543 24.01 -103.50 -100.56
N LYS A 544 24.56 -102.28 -100.64
CA LYS A 544 25.42 -101.86 -101.75
C LYS A 544 26.73 -102.67 -101.79
N HIS A 545 27.26 -103.05 -100.62
CA HIS A 545 28.45 -103.90 -100.51
C HIS A 545 28.15 -105.37 -100.85
N SER A 546 27.00 -105.92 -100.45
CA SER A 546 26.61 -107.30 -100.79
C SER A 546 26.23 -107.46 -102.27
N GLN A 547 25.65 -106.42 -102.90
CA GLN A 547 25.44 -106.39 -104.35
C GLN A 547 26.75 -106.26 -105.15
N GLN A 548 27.78 -105.60 -104.60
CA GLN A 548 29.12 -105.60 -105.20
C GLN A 548 29.85 -106.95 -105.05
N VAL A 549 29.64 -107.68 -103.95
CA VAL A 549 30.24 -109.00 -103.72
C VAL A 549 29.55 -110.10 -104.53
N GLN A 550 28.24 -110.02 -104.79
CA GLN A 550 27.53 -110.94 -105.69
C GLN A 550 27.88 -110.75 -107.18
N ALA A 551 28.34 -109.56 -107.59
CA ALA A 551 28.81 -109.32 -108.95
C ALA A 551 30.23 -109.86 -109.23
N LEU A 552 31.00 -110.21 -108.19
CA LEU A 552 32.38 -110.73 -108.30
C LEU A 552 32.47 -112.26 -108.11
N ALA A 553 31.36 -112.96 -107.92
CA ALA A 553 31.31 -114.43 -107.79
C ALA A 553 30.80 -115.15 -109.05
N VAL A 554 30.68 -114.46 -110.20
CA VAL A 554 30.26 -115.00 -111.51
C VAL A 554 31.30 -114.68 -112.63
N ALA A 555 32.55 -114.42 -112.27
CA ALA A 555 33.68 -114.39 -113.18
C ALA A 555 34.86 -115.13 -112.53
#